data_AF-A0A7D9I762-F1
#
_entry.id   AF-A0A7D9I762-F1
#
_cell.length_a   1.000
_cell.length_b   1.000
_cell.length_c   1.000
_cell.angle_alpha   90.00
_cell.angle_beta   90.00
_cell.angle_gamma   90.00
#
_symmetry.space_group_name_H-M   'P 1'
#
loop_
_entity.id
_entity.type
_entity.pdbx_description
1 polymer ?
#
loop_
_entity_poly.entity_id
_entity_poly.type
_entity_poly.pdbx_seq_one_letter_code
_entity_poly.pdbx_strand_id
1 'polypeptide(L)'
;MAKTTKTALIGLRFRLQSHFLLKKNVDIMGDQELAKSNQVYEAAIVELKRQGFGNVEHHNAISREDLQIIQLSYNPAVPDPKSLQRFVWFNIMFHLIRRGRENLRLLTKQSFAIKTDATGRKFVYQAADELDKNHRGHENADDSPGEGRMYEQDGSLCPVKAFELYLAKLNPKLSCLWQKPKAKEHFKETNEVWYCNVPVGKNTLGTLMSRISKELELSQTYTNHCIRTTAVSLFDECNFEDRHIMRVSGHKSESSIRSYSRRLSEVKQKQISHSLSSACFNSTNASSSSEIVLVNEAEEIVCTGSETTNCPQSPVLTQNFASHSQETVNFHSAAFAGANVTIKFYKK
;
A
#
# COMPACT_ATOMS: atom_id res chain seq x y z
N MET A 1 -3.59 -2.64 29.39
CA MET A 1 -4.88 -2.14 28.85
C MET A 1 -4.78 -2.05 27.33
N ALA A 2 -5.77 -2.54 26.59
CA ALA A 2 -5.81 -2.34 25.13
C ALA A 2 -6.05 -0.84 24.84
N LYS A 3 -5.16 -0.20 24.08
CA LYS A 3 -5.33 1.21 23.68
C LYS A 3 -6.39 1.29 22.58
N THR A 4 -7.49 2.00 22.83
CA THR A 4 -8.56 2.22 21.85
C THR A 4 -8.09 3.24 20.80
N THR A 5 -8.08 2.86 19.52
CA THR A 5 -7.76 3.79 18.42
C THR A 5 -8.99 4.54 17.95
N LYS A 6 -8.80 5.69 17.27
CA LYS A 6 -9.89 6.45 16.63
C LYS A 6 -10.77 5.55 15.74
N THR A 7 -10.13 4.69 14.94
CA THR A 7 -10.83 3.76 14.02
C THR A 7 -11.67 2.73 14.77
N ALA A 8 -11.17 2.21 15.89
CA ALA A 8 -11.92 1.29 16.73
C ALA A 8 -13.17 1.95 17.32
N LEU A 9 -13.05 3.19 17.79
CA LEU A 9 -14.17 3.96 18.35
C LEU A 9 -15.23 4.31 17.30
N ILE A 10 -14.81 4.67 16.08
CA ILE A 10 -15.70 4.85 14.92
C ILE A 10 -16.43 3.55 14.58
N GLY A 11 -15.70 2.43 14.47
CA GLY A 11 -16.29 1.13 14.16
C GLY A 11 -17.28 0.66 15.23
N LEU A 12 -17.02 0.97 16.51
CA LEU A 12 -17.96 0.70 17.59
C LEU A 12 -19.23 1.53 17.45
N ARG A 13 -19.12 2.85 17.22
CA ARG A 13 -20.27 3.75 17.03
C ARG A 13 -21.17 3.30 15.88
N PHE A 14 -20.60 2.94 14.73
CA PHE A 14 -21.38 2.43 13.59
C PHE A 14 -22.12 1.12 13.89
N ARG A 15 -21.47 0.19 14.60
CA ARG A 15 -22.11 -1.07 15.01
C ARG A 15 -23.24 -0.83 16.02
N LEU A 16 -23.04 0.07 16.98
CA LEU A 16 -24.07 0.46 17.94
C LEU A 16 -25.24 1.13 17.22
N GLN A 17 -24.99 2.10 16.34
CA GLN A 17 -26.02 2.73 15.52
C GLN A 17 -26.84 1.70 14.76
N SER A 18 -26.18 0.80 14.05
CA SER A 18 -26.85 -0.25 13.29
C SER A 18 -27.71 -1.13 14.21
N HIS A 19 -27.20 -1.49 15.39
CA HIS A 19 -27.94 -2.31 16.36
C HIS A 19 -29.17 -1.59 16.93
N PHE A 20 -29.01 -0.36 17.41
CA PHE A 20 -30.10 0.42 18.01
C PHE A 20 -31.16 0.80 16.99
N LEU A 21 -30.75 1.14 15.77
CA LEU A 21 -31.70 1.43 14.69
C LEU A 21 -32.51 0.17 14.33
N LEU A 22 -31.85 -0.99 14.15
CA LEU A 22 -32.54 -2.24 13.75
C LEU A 22 -33.37 -2.87 14.88
N LYS A 23 -32.93 -2.77 16.14
CA LYS A 23 -33.56 -3.49 17.26
C LYS A 23 -34.47 -2.63 18.12
N LYS A 24 -34.28 -1.31 18.09
CA LYS A 24 -34.97 -0.37 18.97
C LYS A 24 -35.58 0.81 18.21
N ASN A 25 -35.36 0.92 16.89
CA ASN A 25 -35.77 2.06 16.07
C ASN A 25 -35.29 3.41 16.65
N VAL A 26 -34.10 3.41 17.25
CA VAL A 26 -33.46 4.59 17.83
C VAL A 26 -32.25 4.97 17.00
N ASP A 27 -32.19 6.22 16.55
CA ASP A 27 -31.04 6.79 15.86
C ASP A 27 -30.08 7.46 16.85
N ILE A 28 -29.10 6.72 17.35
CA ILE A 28 -28.15 7.29 18.33
C ILE A 28 -27.21 8.35 17.74
N MET A 29 -27.17 8.52 16.41
CA MET A 29 -26.35 9.55 15.76
C MET A 29 -27.13 10.83 15.48
N GLY A 30 -28.40 10.73 15.11
CA GLY A 30 -29.27 11.86 14.75
C GLY A 30 -30.20 12.34 15.86
N ASP A 31 -30.42 11.54 16.91
CA ASP A 31 -31.35 11.87 17.99
C ASP A 31 -30.86 13.05 18.84
N GLN A 32 -31.74 14.03 19.01
CA GLN A 32 -31.48 15.26 19.75
C GLN A 32 -31.33 15.02 21.26
N GLU A 33 -31.96 13.99 21.82
CA GLU A 33 -31.76 13.60 23.23
C GLU A 33 -30.31 13.15 23.49
N LEU A 34 -29.64 12.63 22.46
CA LEU A 34 -28.25 12.16 22.52
C LEU A 34 -27.23 13.18 22.04
N ALA A 35 -27.63 14.43 21.78
CA ALA A 35 -26.74 15.49 21.28
C ALA A 35 -25.52 15.71 22.20
N LYS A 36 -25.71 15.71 23.52
CA LYS A 36 -24.61 15.83 24.49
C LYS A 36 -23.64 14.64 24.42
N SER A 37 -24.16 13.42 24.33
CA SER A 37 -23.35 12.21 24.16
C SER A 37 -22.55 12.23 22.85
N ASN A 38 -23.15 12.79 21.79
CA ASN A 38 -22.49 12.98 20.51
C ASN A 38 -21.36 14.01 20.58
N GLN A 39 -21.53 15.11 21.32
CA GLN A 39 -20.44 16.06 21.57
C GLN A 39 -19.28 15.42 22.34
N VAL A 40 -19.57 14.62 23.37
CA VAL A 40 -18.53 13.90 24.13
C VAL A 40 -17.78 12.91 23.24
N TYR A 41 -18.49 12.21 22.35
CA TYR A 41 -17.86 11.34 21.36
C TYR A 41 -16.90 12.11 20.44
N GLU A 42 -17.33 13.26 19.89
CA GLU A 42 -16.47 14.08 19.03
C GLU A 42 -15.25 14.61 19.78
N ALA A 43 -15.42 15.06 21.03
CA ALA A 43 -14.31 15.46 21.89
C ALA A 43 -13.33 14.30 22.13
N ALA A 44 -13.82 13.08 22.36
CA ALA A 44 -12.97 11.89 22.49
C ALA A 44 -12.21 11.57 21.19
N ILE A 45 -12.83 11.77 20.02
CA ILE A 45 -12.16 11.62 18.72
C ILE A 45 -11.04 12.67 18.54
N VAL A 46 -11.28 13.93 18.95
CA VAL A 46 -10.27 14.99 18.92
C VAL A 46 -9.12 14.69 19.88
N GLU A 47 -9.42 14.23 21.09
CA GLU A 47 -8.41 13.87 22.09
C GLU A 47 -7.56 12.68 21.64
N LEU A 48 -8.18 11.66 21.03
CA LEU A 48 -7.44 10.55 20.42
C LEU A 48 -6.50 11.03 19.31
N LYS A 49 -6.88 12.04 18.51
CA LYS A 49 -5.97 12.66 17.55
C LYS A 49 -4.83 13.41 18.25
N ARG A 50 -5.12 14.21 19.28
CA ARG A 50 -4.14 14.96 20.06
C ARG A 50 -3.07 14.06 20.67
N GLN A 51 -3.47 12.89 21.16
CA GLN A 51 -2.57 11.88 21.74
C GLN A 51 -1.84 11.02 20.69
N GLY A 52 -2.01 11.29 19.39
CA GLY A 52 -1.37 10.53 18.30
C GLY A 52 -2.09 9.24 17.88
N PHE A 53 -3.17 8.85 18.56
CA PHE A 53 -4.02 7.69 18.20
C PHE A 53 -5.04 7.98 17.10
N GLY A 54 -4.95 9.15 16.47
CA GLY A 54 -5.79 9.57 15.35
C GLY A 54 -5.32 9.04 13.99
N ASN A 55 -4.05 8.63 13.89
CA ASN A 55 -3.45 8.18 12.65
C ASN A 55 -3.79 6.72 12.39
N VAL A 56 -4.28 6.45 11.19
CA VAL A 56 -4.31 5.09 10.64
C VAL A 56 -2.88 4.79 10.20
N GLU A 57 -2.27 3.74 10.75
CA GLU A 57 -1.01 3.21 10.21
C GLU A 57 -1.29 2.75 8.77
N HIS A 58 -0.87 3.55 7.80
CA HIS A 58 -0.88 3.13 6.41
C HIS A 58 0.28 2.17 6.21
N HIS A 59 0.01 1.04 5.54
CA HIS A 59 1.07 0.12 5.15
C HIS A 59 2.10 0.88 4.29
N ASN A 60 3.35 0.91 4.75
CA ASN A 60 4.44 1.57 4.03
C ASN A 60 4.59 0.94 2.63
N ALA A 61 4.87 1.79 1.64
CA ALA A 61 5.28 1.33 0.31
C ALA A 61 6.60 0.55 0.42
N ILE A 62 6.79 -0.41 -0.47
CA ILE A 62 8.05 -1.15 -0.63
C ILE A 62 9.06 -0.19 -1.25
N SER A 63 10.25 -0.10 -0.67
CA SER A 63 11.32 0.77 -1.19
C SER A 63 11.80 0.31 -2.58
N ARG A 64 12.46 1.19 -3.33
CA ARG A 64 12.97 0.86 -4.67
C ARG A 64 14.05 -0.23 -4.60
N GLU A 65 14.85 -0.21 -3.55
CA GLU A 65 15.91 -1.18 -3.27
C GLU A 65 15.29 -2.56 -3.00
N ASP A 66 14.28 -2.63 -2.14
CA ASP A 66 13.57 -3.88 -1.85
C ASP A 66 12.79 -4.40 -3.07
N LEU A 67 12.22 -3.51 -3.89
CA LEU A 67 11.60 -3.90 -5.17
C LEU A 67 12.61 -4.57 -6.10
N GLN A 68 13.83 -4.04 -6.22
CA GLN A 68 14.88 -4.66 -7.02
C GLN A 68 15.25 -6.05 -6.47
N ILE A 69 15.43 -6.19 -5.15
CA ILE A 69 15.72 -7.48 -4.51
C ILE A 69 14.60 -8.49 -4.80
N ILE A 70 13.33 -8.09 -4.69
CA ILE A 70 12.18 -8.95 -4.99
C ILE A 70 12.22 -9.42 -6.45
N GLN A 71 12.46 -8.51 -7.40
CA GLN A 71 12.49 -8.85 -8.83
C GLN A 71 13.69 -9.76 -9.16
N LEU A 72 14.88 -9.46 -8.62
CA LEU A 72 16.11 -10.22 -8.84
C LEU A 72 16.14 -11.57 -8.11
N SER A 73 15.19 -11.82 -7.18
CA SER A 73 15.05 -13.13 -6.53
C SER A 73 14.63 -14.26 -7.48
N TYR A 74 14.17 -13.91 -8.69
CA TYR A 74 13.93 -14.85 -9.77
C TYR A 74 15.06 -14.77 -10.79
N ASN A 75 15.67 -15.92 -11.11
CA ASN A 75 16.66 -16.03 -12.16
C ASN A 75 16.05 -16.74 -13.39
N PRO A 76 15.77 -16.02 -14.48
CA PRO A 76 15.23 -16.62 -15.71
C PRO A 76 16.15 -17.64 -16.37
N ALA A 77 17.47 -17.57 -16.14
CA ALA A 77 18.44 -18.50 -16.72
C ALA A 77 18.48 -19.85 -16.00
N VAL A 78 18.03 -19.89 -14.74
CA VAL A 78 17.93 -21.14 -13.95
C VAL A 78 16.60 -21.11 -13.19
N PRO A 79 15.48 -21.23 -13.91
CA PRO A 79 14.16 -21.05 -13.32
C PRO A 79 13.82 -22.21 -12.38
N ASP A 80 13.23 -21.89 -11.23
CA ASP A 80 12.66 -22.91 -10.33
C ASP A 80 11.17 -22.61 -10.04
N PRO A 81 10.37 -23.63 -9.68
CA PRO A 81 8.92 -23.46 -9.55
C PRO A 81 8.52 -22.47 -8.46
N LYS A 82 9.33 -22.34 -7.39
CA LYS A 82 9.03 -21.47 -6.25
C LYS A 82 9.35 -20.01 -6.59
N SER A 83 10.53 -19.73 -7.14
CA SER A 83 10.90 -18.35 -7.54
C SER A 83 10.02 -17.84 -8.68
N LEU A 84 9.78 -18.66 -9.72
CA LEU A 84 8.88 -18.31 -10.83
C LEU A 84 7.47 -17.97 -10.33
N GLN A 85 6.90 -18.81 -9.46
CA GLN A 85 5.57 -18.55 -8.90
C GLN A 85 5.53 -17.24 -8.12
N ARG A 86 6.55 -16.95 -7.31
CA ARG A 86 6.62 -15.71 -6.51
C ARG A 86 6.75 -14.48 -7.39
N PHE A 87 7.59 -14.55 -8.41
CA PHE A 87 7.77 -13.49 -9.39
C PHE A 87 6.47 -13.19 -10.14
N VAL A 88 5.80 -14.23 -10.65
CA VAL A 88 4.51 -14.09 -11.33
C VAL A 88 3.43 -13.56 -10.38
N TRP A 89 3.36 -14.09 -9.15
CA TRP A 89 2.43 -13.60 -8.14
C TRP A 89 2.64 -12.12 -7.82
N PHE A 90 3.89 -11.71 -7.58
CA PHE A 90 4.21 -10.32 -7.27
C PHE A 90 3.84 -9.40 -8.44
N ASN A 91 4.23 -9.76 -9.67
CA ASN A 91 3.95 -8.95 -10.86
C ASN A 91 2.45 -8.84 -11.16
N ILE A 92 1.66 -9.91 -10.98
CA ILE A 92 0.19 -9.84 -11.05
C ILE A 92 -0.36 -8.88 -10.00
N MET A 93 0.09 -9.01 -8.75
CA MET A 93 -0.37 -8.15 -7.66
C MET A 93 -0.02 -6.68 -7.88
N PHE A 94 1.17 -6.42 -8.41
CA PHE A 94 1.74 -5.09 -8.61
C PHE A 94 1.17 -4.38 -9.84
N HIS A 95 1.23 -5.00 -11.03
CA HIS A 95 0.78 -4.39 -12.28
C HIS A 95 -0.74 -4.31 -12.42
N LEU A 96 -1.47 -5.29 -11.87
CA LEU A 96 -2.93 -5.32 -11.89
C LEU A 96 -3.55 -4.77 -10.59
N ILE A 97 -2.71 -4.26 -9.68
CA ILE A 97 -3.08 -3.53 -8.45
C ILE A 97 -4.13 -4.31 -7.63
N ARG A 98 -3.94 -5.62 -7.51
CA ARG A 98 -4.95 -6.53 -6.94
C ARG A 98 -5.14 -6.29 -5.43
N ARG A 99 -6.35 -6.56 -4.93
CA ARG A 99 -6.65 -6.52 -3.49
C ARG A 99 -5.96 -7.69 -2.78
N GLY A 100 -5.30 -7.40 -1.65
CA GLY A 100 -4.27 -8.26 -1.04
C GLY A 100 -4.69 -9.62 -0.47
N ARG A 101 -5.98 -9.97 -0.41
CA ARG A 101 -6.41 -11.19 0.30
C ARG A 101 -7.67 -11.85 -0.23
N GLU A 102 -8.69 -11.08 -0.56
CA GLU A 102 -9.93 -11.64 -1.11
C GLU A 102 -9.67 -12.14 -2.54
N ASN A 103 -10.20 -13.31 -2.85
CA ASN A 103 -10.19 -13.93 -4.19
C ASN A 103 -8.87 -14.48 -4.73
N LEU A 104 -7.71 -14.19 -4.12
CA LEU A 104 -6.44 -14.77 -4.58
C LEU A 104 -6.50 -16.30 -4.73
N ARG A 105 -7.14 -16.99 -3.78
CA ARG A 105 -7.31 -18.45 -3.83
C ARG A 105 -8.29 -18.94 -4.90
N LEU A 106 -9.23 -18.08 -5.30
CA LEU A 106 -10.28 -18.39 -6.27
C LEU A 106 -9.82 -18.20 -7.71
N LEU A 107 -8.68 -17.54 -7.92
CA LEU A 107 -8.07 -17.38 -9.23
C LEU A 107 -7.86 -18.73 -9.93
N THR A 108 -8.28 -18.77 -11.18
CA THR A 108 -8.14 -19.90 -12.10
C THR A 108 -7.15 -19.55 -13.20
N LYS A 109 -6.75 -20.55 -13.99
CA LYS A 109 -5.95 -20.34 -15.20
C LYS A 109 -6.61 -19.38 -16.20
N GLN A 110 -7.94 -19.26 -16.15
CA GLN A 110 -8.74 -18.41 -17.04
C GLN A 110 -8.98 -17.00 -16.45
N SER A 111 -8.56 -16.74 -15.21
CA SER A 111 -8.77 -15.42 -14.60
C SER A 111 -7.98 -14.30 -15.28
N PHE A 112 -6.91 -14.65 -15.99
CA PHE A 112 -6.08 -13.72 -16.77
C PHE A 112 -5.92 -14.23 -18.20
N ALA A 113 -5.82 -13.30 -19.15
CA ALA A 113 -5.55 -13.61 -20.54
C ALA A 113 -4.41 -12.74 -21.07
N ILE A 114 -3.83 -13.17 -22.20
CA ILE A 114 -2.75 -12.48 -22.90
C ILE A 114 -3.32 -11.95 -24.21
N LYS A 115 -3.06 -10.68 -24.51
CA LYS A 115 -3.41 -10.06 -25.79
C LYS A 115 -2.20 -9.30 -26.32
N THR A 116 -2.17 -9.11 -27.64
CA THR A 116 -1.19 -8.28 -28.33
C THR A 116 -1.86 -6.96 -28.72
N ASP A 117 -1.19 -5.84 -28.47
CA ASP A 117 -1.66 -4.52 -28.89
C ASP A 117 -1.34 -4.25 -30.37
N ALA A 118 -1.75 -3.07 -30.86
CA ALA A 118 -1.52 -2.66 -32.25
C ALA A 118 -0.03 -2.50 -32.62
N THR A 119 0.85 -2.37 -31.63
CA THR A 119 2.30 -2.23 -31.82
C THR A 119 3.02 -3.58 -31.81
N GLY A 120 2.29 -4.68 -31.64
CA GLY A 120 2.86 -6.02 -31.55
C GLY A 120 3.31 -6.39 -30.14
N ARG A 121 3.06 -5.56 -29.12
CA ARG A 121 3.46 -5.83 -27.74
C ARG A 121 2.41 -6.65 -26.99
N LYS A 122 2.83 -7.74 -26.36
CA LYS A 122 1.99 -8.58 -25.50
C LYS A 122 1.74 -7.93 -24.15
N PHE A 123 0.55 -8.15 -23.60
CA PHE A 123 0.21 -7.80 -22.22
C PHE A 123 -0.75 -8.80 -21.60
N VAL A 124 -0.63 -8.97 -20.28
CA VAL A 124 -1.58 -9.73 -19.47
C VAL A 124 -2.61 -8.76 -18.88
N TYR A 125 -3.88 -9.17 -18.89
CA TYR A 125 -5.00 -8.44 -18.29
C TYR A 125 -5.96 -9.40 -17.59
N GLN A 126 -6.81 -8.86 -16.71
CA GLN A 126 -7.85 -9.63 -16.04
C GLN A 126 -8.98 -9.94 -17.03
N ALA A 127 -9.24 -11.23 -17.27
CA ALA A 127 -10.19 -11.68 -18.29
C ALA A 127 -11.57 -12.01 -17.72
N ALA A 128 -11.63 -12.43 -16.45
CA ALA A 128 -12.87 -12.76 -15.76
C ALA A 128 -13.20 -11.71 -14.71
N ASP A 129 -14.47 -11.30 -14.66
CA ASP A 129 -14.96 -10.40 -13.63
C ASP A 129 -15.03 -11.12 -12.27
N GLU A 130 -14.60 -10.46 -11.21
CA GLU A 130 -14.52 -11.05 -9.87
C GLU A 130 -15.52 -10.40 -8.92
N LEU A 131 -16.34 -11.22 -8.27
CA LEU A 131 -17.08 -10.79 -7.08
C LEU A 131 -16.08 -10.46 -5.98
N ASP A 132 -15.93 -9.20 -5.62
CA ASP A 132 -15.16 -8.77 -4.44
C ASP A 132 -16.06 -8.09 -3.39
N LYS A 133 -15.49 -7.70 -2.24
CA LYS A 133 -16.24 -7.11 -1.12
C LYS A 133 -17.12 -5.92 -1.50
N ASN A 134 -16.82 -5.23 -2.60
CA ASN A 134 -17.53 -4.05 -3.08
C ASN A 134 -18.33 -4.32 -4.37
N HIS A 135 -18.19 -5.49 -4.99
CA HIS A 135 -18.95 -5.93 -6.17
C HIS A 135 -19.98 -6.97 -5.73
N ARG A 136 -21.09 -6.50 -5.15
CA ARG A 136 -22.23 -7.33 -4.72
C ARG A 136 -23.38 -7.19 -5.70
N GLY A 137 -23.39 -7.94 -6.80
CA GLY A 137 -24.55 -8.32 -7.63
C GLY A 137 -25.55 -7.27 -8.16
N HIS A 138 -25.48 -6.02 -7.72
CA HIS A 138 -26.26 -4.88 -8.18
C HIS A 138 -25.32 -4.02 -9.00
N GLU A 139 -25.31 -4.29 -10.30
CA GLU A 139 -24.45 -3.66 -11.28
C GLU A 139 -24.79 -2.17 -11.42
N ASN A 140 -23.80 -1.30 -11.20
CA ASN A 140 -23.67 -0.09 -12.00
C ASN A 140 -22.66 -0.44 -13.11
N ALA A 141 -22.97 -0.09 -14.35
CA ALA A 141 -22.16 -0.39 -15.55
C ALA A 141 -20.71 0.16 -15.53
N ASP A 142 -20.32 0.87 -14.46
CA ASP A 142 -18.99 1.48 -14.28
C ASP A 142 -18.09 0.70 -13.29
N ASP A 143 -18.60 -0.36 -12.65
CA ASP A 143 -17.82 -1.26 -11.81
C ASP A 143 -17.00 -2.23 -12.69
N SER A 144 -16.02 -1.70 -13.43
CA SER A 144 -15.10 -2.49 -14.23
C SER A 144 -14.05 -3.15 -13.33
N PRO A 145 -13.72 -4.44 -13.52
CA PRO A 145 -12.48 -4.99 -12.98
C PRO A 145 -11.35 -4.13 -13.52
N GLY A 146 -10.58 -3.49 -12.63
CA GLY A 146 -9.73 -2.36 -12.98
C GLY A 146 -8.90 -2.58 -14.25
N GLU A 147 -8.72 -1.53 -15.04
CA GLU A 147 -8.11 -1.60 -16.39
C GLU A 147 -6.59 -1.82 -16.39
N GLY A 148 -6.04 -2.41 -15.31
CA GLY A 148 -4.65 -2.78 -15.16
C GLY A 148 -4.17 -3.70 -16.28
N ARG A 149 -2.96 -3.43 -16.79
CA ARG A 149 -2.26 -4.26 -17.77
C ARG A 149 -0.83 -4.48 -17.33
N MET A 150 -0.34 -5.69 -17.51
CA MET A 150 1.06 -6.07 -17.31
C MET A 150 1.68 -6.31 -18.69
N TYR A 151 2.35 -5.29 -19.22
CA TYR A 151 2.99 -5.36 -20.54
C TYR A 151 4.28 -6.18 -20.49
N GLU A 152 4.63 -6.76 -21.63
CA GLU A 152 5.95 -7.33 -21.81
C GLU A 152 7.02 -6.23 -21.76
N GLN A 153 8.22 -6.64 -21.38
CA GLN A 153 9.35 -5.77 -21.15
C GLN A 153 10.56 -6.37 -21.83
N ASP A 154 11.44 -5.50 -22.31
CA ASP A 154 12.71 -5.90 -22.87
C ASP A 154 13.61 -6.46 -21.76
N GLY A 155 14.34 -7.54 -22.05
CA GLY A 155 15.23 -8.21 -21.09
C GLY A 155 14.72 -9.56 -20.56
N SER A 156 15.49 -10.14 -19.64
CA SER A 156 15.29 -11.49 -19.10
C SER A 156 14.16 -11.56 -18.06
N LEU A 157 13.95 -10.50 -17.27
CA LEU A 157 12.92 -10.41 -16.23
C LEU A 157 11.56 -9.93 -16.78
N CYS A 158 11.21 -10.37 -18.00
CA CYS A 158 9.95 -9.99 -18.61
C CYS A 158 8.76 -10.64 -17.85
N PRO A 159 7.82 -9.85 -17.31
CA PRO A 159 6.72 -10.39 -16.51
C PRO A 159 5.72 -11.21 -17.33
N VAL A 160 5.51 -10.86 -18.61
CA VAL A 160 4.64 -11.62 -19.51
C VAL A 160 5.24 -12.97 -19.88
N LYS A 161 6.54 -13.02 -20.22
CA LYS A 161 7.23 -14.29 -20.51
C LYS A 161 7.26 -15.21 -19.29
N ALA A 162 7.50 -14.67 -18.10
CA ALA A 162 7.41 -15.45 -16.87
C ALA A 162 5.99 -15.97 -16.61
N PHE A 163 4.96 -15.17 -16.90
CA PHE A 163 3.57 -15.60 -16.79
C PHE A 163 3.21 -16.70 -17.78
N GLU A 164 3.63 -16.59 -19.05
CA GLU A 164 3.48 -17.64 -20.07
C GLU A 164 4.14 -18.95 -19.63
N LEU A 165 5.40 -18.88 -19.16
CA LEU A 165 6.12 -20.03 -18.64
C LEU A 165 5.40 -20.65 -17.44
N TYR A 166 4.92 -19.83 -16.51
CA TYR A 166 4.17 -20.29 -15.36
C TYR A 166 2.94 -21.09 -15.76
N LEU A 167 2.11 -20.54 -16.66
CA LEU A 167 0.91 -21.23 -17.16
C LEU A 167 1.25 -22.55 -17.87
N ALA A 168 2.29 -22.57 -18.69
CA ALA A 168 2.73 -23.76 -19.43
C ALA A 168 3.17 -24.90 -18.50
N LYS A 169 3.68 -24.57 -17.31
CA LYS A 169 4.20 -25.55 -16.35
C LYS A 169 3.21 -25.96 -15.26
N LEU A 170 2.01 -25.36 -15.21
CA LEU A 170 0.96 -25.71 -14.25
C LEU A 170 0.46 -27.15 -14.47
N ASN A 171 0.00 -27.79 -13.40
CA ASN A 171 -0.62 -29.11 -13.51
C ASN A 171 -1.94 -29.01 -14.29
N PRO A 172 -2.14 -29.77 -15.38
CA PRO A 172 -3.34 -29.67 -16.22
C PRO A 172 -4.62 -30.08 -15.48
N LYS A 173 -4.53 -30.99 -14.51
CA LYS A 173 -5.69 -31.55 -13.79
C LYS A 173 -6.35 -30.58 -12.80
N LEU A 174 -5.70 -29.44 -12.52
CA LEU A 174 -6.22 -28.44 -11.58
C LEU A 174 -6.51 -27.13 -12.30
N SER A 175 -7.71 -26.59 -12.09
CA SER A 175 -8.12 -25.30 -12.70
C SER A 175 -7.55 -24.09 -11.97
N CYS A 176 -7.17 -24.22 -10.69
CA CYS A 176 -6.68 -23.09 -9.92
C CYS A 176 -5.33 -22.58 -10.44
N LEU A 177 -5.15 -21.26 -10.36
CA LEU A 177 -3.93 -20.59 -10.80
C LEU A 177 -2.77 -20.94 -9.86
N TRP A 178 -2.95 -20.71 -8.56
CA TRP A 178 -1.89 -20.92 -7.57
C TRP A 178 -1.83 -22.36 -7.09
N GLN A 179 -0.87 -23.11 -7.63
CA GLN A 179 -0.62 -24.51 -7.30
C GLN A 179 0.66 -24.67 -6.47
N LYS A 180 0.72 -25.65 -5.58
CA LYS A 180 1.91 -25.89 -4.74
C LYS A 180 3.11 -26.23 -5.64
N PRO A 181 4.26 -25.53 -5.53
CA PRO A 181 5.45 -25.88 -6.30
C PRO A 181 5.98 -27.26 -5.87
N LYS A 182 6.49 -28.03 -6.83
CA LYS A 182 7.22 -29.27 -6.51
C LYS A 182 8.50 -28.93 -5.73
N ALA A 183 8.88 -29.82 -4.81
CA ALA A 183 10.14 -29.72 -4.09
C ALA A 183 11.34 -29.86 -5.04
N LYS A 184 12.50 -29.32 -4.65
CA LYS A 184 13.71 -29.34 -5.49
C LYS A 184 14.11 -30.77 -5.87
N GLU A 185 14.00 -31.74 -4.96
CA GLU A 185 14.28 -33.15 -5.23
C GLU A 185 13.37 -33.81 -6.30
N HIS A 186 12.21 -33.22 -6.59
CA HIS A 186 11.23 -33.74 -7.55
C HIS A 186 11.07 -32.83 -8.78
N PHE A 187 11.97 -31.87 -8.95
CA PHE A 187 11.96 -30.87 -9.99
C PHE A 187 13.16 -31.04 -10.92
N LYS A 188 12.89 -30.99 -12.22
CA LYS A 188 13.86 -30.77 -13.29
C LYS A 188 13.26 -29.75 -14.25
N GLU A 189 14.07 -28.86 -14.78
CA GLU A 189 13.61 -27.80 -15.69
C GLU A 189 12.92 -28.37 -16.94
N THR A 190 13.43 -29.49 -17.45
CA THR A 190 12.87 -30.22 -18.60
C THR A 190 11.50 -30.86 -18.33
N ASN A 191 11.04 -30.93 -17.08
CA ASN A 191 9.72 -31.47 -16.78
C ASN A 191 8.62 -30.61 -17.44
N GLU A 192 7.60 -31.27 -17.97
CA GLU A 192 6.40 -30.60 -18.48
C GLU A 192 5.62 -29.93 -17.35
N VAL A 193 5.52 -30.58 -16.18
CA VAL A 193 4.74 -30.09 -15.04
C VAL A 193 5.63 -29.80 -13.84
N TRP A 194 5.63 -28.54 -13.40
CA TRP A 194 6.44 -28.06 -12.27
C TRP A 194 5.68 -27.93 -10.96
N TYR A 195 4.35 -27.97 -11.03
CA TYR A 195 3.47 -27.78 -9.88
C TYR A 195 2.69 -29.05 -9.53
N CYS A 196 2.43 -29.25 -8.25
CA CYS A 196 1.62 -30.36 -7.76
C CYS A 196 0.14 -30.14 -8.12
N ASN A 197 -0.62 -31.23 -8.20
CA ASN A 197 -2.08 -31.19 -8.27
C ASN A 197 -2.70 -30.82 -6.90
N VAL A 198 -2.20 -29.75 -6.28
CA VAL A 198 -2.59 -29.28 -4.95
C VAL A 198 -2.63 -27.75 -4.99
N PRO A 199 -3.73 -27.11 -4.60
CA PRO A 199 -3.81 -25.66 -4.56
C PRO A 199 -2.98 -25.08 -3.40
N VAL A 200 -2.45 -23.86 -3.57
CA VAL A 200 -1.84 -23.12 -2.46
C VAL A 200 -2.92 -22.69 -1.47
N GLY A 201 -2.67 -22.86 -0.16
CA GLY A 201 -3.64 -22.49 0.87
C GLY A 201 -3.90 -20.98 0.98
N LYS A 202 -5.14 -20.59 1.31
CA LYS A 202 -5.55 -19.17 1.45
C LYS A 202 -4.68 -18.36 2.42
N ASN A 203 -4.22 -18.99 3.51
CA ASN A 203 -3.38 -18.32 4.50
C ASN A 203 -1.95 -18.11 3.99
N THR A 204 -1.44 -19.06 3.19
CA THR A 204 -0.15 -18.92 2.51
C THR A 204 -0.19 -17.76 1.53
N LEU A 205 -1.19 -17.71 0.66
CA LEU A 205 -1.36 -16.59 -0.28
C LEU A 205 -1.55 -15.26 0.45
N GLY A 206 -2.38 -15.22 1.50
CA GLY A 206 -2.64 -14.01 2.28
C GLY A 206 -1.45 -13.48 3.10
N THR A 207 -0.39 -14.28 3.26
CA THR A 207 0.84 -13.89 3.97
C THR A 207 2.08 -13.98 3.08
N LEU A 208 1.89 -14.11 1.76
CA LEU A 208 2.98 -14.43 0.83
C LEU A 208 4.03 -13.32 0.79
N MET A 209 3.63 -12.05 0.73
CA MET A 209 4.60 -10.94 0.80
C MET A 209 5.40 -10.98 2.09
N SER A 210 4.75 -11.23 3.23
CA SER A 210 5.43 -11.28 4.53
C SER A 210 6.42 -12.44 4.63
N ARG A 211 6.16 -13.54 3.94
CA ARG A 211 7.13 -14.66 3.83
C ARG A 211 8.29 -14.28 2.91
N ILE A 212 8.00 -13.66 1.76
CA ILE A 212 9.03 -13.17 0.84
C ILE A 212 9.95 -12.17 1.55
N SER A 213 9.39 -11.21 2.29
CA SER A 213 10.19 -10.21 3.02
C SER A 213 11.16 -10.83 4.01
N LYS A 214 10.72 -11.87 4.74
CA LYS A 214 11.58 -12.57 5.70
C LYS A 214 12.62 -13.46 5.01
N GLU A 215 12.23 -14.14 3.94
CA GLU A 215 13.13 -15.03 3.21
C GLU A 215 14.19 -14.28 2.39
N LEU A 216 13.90 -13.07 1.94
CA LEU A 216 14.84 -12.21 1.20
C LEU A 216 15.53 -11.17 2.09
N GLU A 217 15.30 -11.20 3.41
CA GLU A 217 15.88 -10.26 4.37
C GLU A 217 15.73 -8.79 3.97
N LEU A 218 14.53 -8.44 3.48
CA LEU A 218 14.21 -7.06 3.09
C LEU A 218 14.27 -6.11 4.29
N SER A 219 14.36 -4.81 4.03
CA SER A 219 14.51 -3.78 5.07
C SER A 219 13.43 -3.83 6.16
N GLN A 220 12.23 -4.32 5.81
CA GLN A 220 11.15 -4.59 6.76
C GLN A 220 10.24 -5.73 6.28
N THR A 221 9.41 -6.26 7.18
CA THR A 221 8.37 -7.23 6.81
C THR A 221 7.18 -6.53 6.15
N TYR A 222 7.01 -6.71 4.85
CA TYR A 222 5.88 -6.17 4.10
C TYR A 222 4.67 -7.12 4.13
N THR A 223 3.48 -6.56 3.98
CA THR A 223 2.22 -7.31 3.80
C THR A 223 1.80 -7.26 2.34
N ASN A 224 0.86 -8.13 1.93
CA ASN A 224 0.32 -8.07 0.56
C ASN A 224 -0.29 -6.70 0.22
N HIS A 225 -0.79 -5.96 1.22
CA HIS A 225 -1.33 -4.61 1.00
C HIS A 225 -0.23 -3.60 0.64
N CYS A 226 1.00 -3.82 1.10
CA CYS A 226 2.14 -2.95 0.76
C CYS A 226 2.40 -2.94 -0.75
N ILE A 227 2.15 -4.04 -1.46
CA ILE A 227 2.29 -4.10 -2.94
C ILE A 227 1.35 -3.10 -3.60
N ARG A 228 0.07 -3.09 -3.19
CA ARG A 228 -0.93 -2.14 -3.68
C ARG A 228 -0.57 -0.70 -3.29
N THR A 229 -0.16 -0.46 -2.04
CA THR A 229 0.32 0.87 -1.62
C THR A 229 1.44 1.33 -2.54
N THR A 230 2.42 0.48 -2.81
CA THR A 230 3.58 0.81 -3.65
C THR A 230 3.15 1.20 -5.06
N ALA A 231 2.30 0.40 -5.70
CA ALA A 231 1.82 0.72 -7.05
C ALA A 231 1.07 2.06 -7.10
N VAL A 232 0.20 2.34 -6.12
CA VAL A 232 -0.56 3.59 -6.07
C VAL A 232 0.35 4.79 -5.79
N SER A 233 1.30 4.66 -4.85
CA SER A 233 2.29 5.71 -4.57
C SER A 233 3.16 6.02 -5.79
N LEU A 234 3.55 5.01 -6.57
CA LEU A 234 4.31 5.21 -7.80
C LEU A 234 3.50 5.96 -8.87
N PHE A 235 2.19 5.77 -8.94
CA PHE A 235 1.38 6.55 -9.87
C PHE A 235 1.33 8.04 -9.50
N ASP A 236 1.22 8.33 -8.19
CA ASP A 236 1.30 9.70 -7.69
C ASP A 236 2.67 10.33 -7.98
N GLU A 237 3.77 9.59 -7.76
CA GLU A 237 5.12 10.04 -8.10
C GLU A 237 5.28 10.37 -9.58
N CYS A 238 4.65 9.58 -10.47
CA CYS A 238 4.64 9.81 -11.91
C CYS A 238 3.63 10.87 -12.36
N ASN A 239 2.90 11.50 -11.44
CA ASN A 239 1.87 12.51 -11.69
C ASN A 239 0.76 12.03 -12.64
N PHE A 240 0.36 10.76 -12.57
CA PHE A 240 -0.85 10.31 -13.25
C PHE A 240 -2.08 10.96 -12.61
N GLU A 241 -3.03 11.37 -13.45
CA GLU A 241 -4.29 11.92 -12.95
C GLU A 241 -5.07 10.89 -12.11
N ASP A 242 -5.69 11.36 -11.03
CA ASP A 242 -6.46 10.51 -10.11
C ASP A 242 -7.52 9.67 -10.82
N ARG A 243 -8.17 10.20 -11.86
CA ARG A 243 -9.16 9.47 -12.66
C ARG A 243 -8.57 8.19 -13.29
N HIS A 244 -7.34 8.26 -13.80
CA HIS A 244 -6.65 7.11 -14.40
C HIS A 244 -6.23 6.13 -13.31
N ILE A 245 -5.72 6.64 -12.18
CA ILE A 245 -5.37 5.82 -11.03
C ILE A 245 -6.60 5.05 -10.53
N MET A 246 -7.76 5.71 -10.39
CA MET A 246 -9.02 5.09 -9.99
C MET A 246 -9.40 3.95 -10.92
N ARG A 247 -9.36 4.19 -12.23
CA ARG A 247 -9.77 3.21 -13.26
C ARG A 247 -8.88 1.97 -13.26
N VAL A 248 -7.56 2.13 -13.12
CA VAL A 248 -6.62 1.01 -13.13
C VAL A 248 -6.63 0.28 -11.78
N SER A 249 -6.76 1.00 -10.67
CA SER A 249 -6.72 0.42 -9.31
C SER A 249 -8.08 -0.07 -8.77
N GLY A 250 -9.20 0.27 -9.41
CA GLY A 250 -10.55 -0.06 -8.94
C GLY A 250 -10.95 0.67 -7.64
N HIS A 251 -10.41 1.87 -7.40
CA HIS A 251 -10.89 2.76 -6.33
C HIS A 251 -12.12 3.53 -6.81
N LYS A 252 -13.18 3.57 -6.00
CA LYS A 252 -14.43 4.29 -6.33
C LYS A 252 -14.41 5.78 -5.96
N SER A 253 -13.41 6.24 -5.20
CA SER A 253 -13.28 7.64 -4.86
C SER A 253 -11.83 8.08 -4.83
N GLU A 254 -11.61 9.32 -5.27
CA GLU A 254 -10.33 10.02 -5.17
C GLU A 254 -9.87 10.15 -3.70
N SER A 255 -10.82 10.32 -2.77
CA SER A 255 -10.52 10.37 -1.33
C SER A 255 -9.81 9.11 -0.82
N SER A 256 -10.08 7.95 -1.44
CA SER A 256 -9.42 6.68 -1.13
C SER A 256 -8.02 6.56 -1.74
N ILE A 257 -7.70 7.37 -2.75
CA ILE A 257 -6.35 7.47 -3.34
C ILE A 257 -5.51 8.47 -2.55
N ARG A 258 -6.10 9.62 -2.17
CA ARG A 258 -5.44 10.65 -1.34
C ARG A 258 -4.87 10.12 -0.03
N SER A 259 -5.40 9.01 0.50
CA SER A 259 -4.78 8.37 1.68
C SER A 259 -3.38 7.83 1.44
N TYR A 260 -3.05 7.43 0.21
CA TYR A 260 -1.73 6.97 -0.22
C TYR A 260 -0.78 8.15 -0.47
N SER A 261 -1.30 9.28 -0.96
CA SER A 261 -0.53 10.50 -1.27
C SER A 261 -0.42 11.50 -0.09
N ARG A 262 -0.77 11.11 1.14
CA ARG A 262 -0.69 12.01 2.31
C ARG A 262 0.72 12.50 2.62
N ARG A 263 1.74 11.74 2.22
CA ARG A 263 3.14 12.13 2.35
C ARG A 263 3.71 12.31 0.95
N LEU A 264 4.22 13.50 0.68
CA LEU A 264 4.99 13.77 -0.53
C LEU A 264 6.23 12.88 -0.54
N SER A 265 6.58 12.32 -1.70
CA SER A 265 7.86 11.64 -1.86
C SER A 265 9.01 12.59 -1.54
N GLU A 266 10.15 12.06 -1.08
CA GLU A 266 11.32 12.90 -0.80
C GLU A 266 11.74 13.72 -2.02
N VAL A 267 11.58 13.18 -3.23
CA VAL A 267 11.84 13.90 -4.48
C VAL A 267 10.93 15.12 -4.61
N LYS A 268 9.61 14.96 -4.39
CA LYS A 268 8.67 16.09 -4.42
C LYS A 268 8.96 17.09 -3.31
N GLN A 269 9.31 16.63 -2.10
CA GLN A 269 9.69 17.52 -1.00
C GLN A 269 10.93 18.35 -1.35
N LYS A 270 11.96 17.71 -1.94
CA LYS A 270 13.16 18.38 -2.44
C LYS A 270 12.82 19.38 -3.55
N GLN A 271 11.97 19.01 -4.51
CA GLN A 271 11.53 19.91 -5.59
C GLN A 271 10.77 21.13 -5.06
N ILE A 272 9.85 20.92 -4.11
CA ILE A 272 9.11 22.01 -3.46
C ILE A 272 10.09 22.93 -2.72
N SER A 273 11.01 22.36 -1.94
CA SER A 273 12.03 23.14 -1.23
C SER A 273 12.92 23.93 -2.19
N HIS A 274 13.41 23.33 -3.27
CA HIS A 274 14.19 24.03 -4.30
C HIS A 274 13.39 25.15 -4.97
N SER A 275 12.12 24.92 -5.28
CA SER A 275 11.25 25.93 -5.89
C SER A 275 11.06 27.12 -4.96
N LEU A 276 10.77 26.88 -3.68
CA LEU A 276 10.66 27.93 -2.66
C LEU A 276 11.97 28.70 -2.50
N SER A 277 13.09 28.00 -2.39
CA SER A 277 14.42 28.61 -2.31
C SER A 277 14.71 29.46 -3.54
N SER A 278 14.44 28.95 -4.75
CA SER A 278 14.69 29.69 -6.01
C SER A 278 13.87 30.97 -6.13
N ALA A 279 12.63 30.98 -5.62
CA ALA A 279 11.80 32.18 -5.59
C ALA A 279 12.35 33.26 -4.64
N CYS A 280 13.01 32.86 -3.54
CA CYS A 280 13.66 33.79 -2.62
C CYS A 280 14.92 34.45 -3.20
N PHE A 281 15.57 33.84 -4.21
CA PHE A 281 16.80 34.35 -4.81
C PHE A 281 16.62 34.94 -6.21
N ASN A 282 15.39 35.03 -6.72
CA ASN A 282 15.13 35.71 -7.99
C ASN A 282 14.97 37.22 -7.81
N SER A 283 16.10 37.90 -7.72
CA SER A 283 16.36 39.31 -8.07
C SER A 283 17.89 39.41 -8.15
N THR A 284 18.57 39.63 -9.26
CA THR A 284 18.32 40.42 -10.47
C THR A 284 19.42 40.04 -11.45
N ASN A 285 19.09 39.79 -12.72
CA ASN A 285 19.86 40.27 -13.88
C ASN A 285 19.16 39.83 -15.17
N ALA A 286 18.30 40.71 -15.66
CA ALA A 286 18.05 40.82 -17.08
C ALA A 286 19.33 41.38 -17.74
N SER A 287 20.09 40.55 -18.43
CA SER A 287 20.62 40.85 -19.77
C SER A 287 21.58 39.76 -20.27
N SER A 288 21.28 39.36 -21.51
CA SER A 288 22.20 38.87 -22.54
C SER A 288 22.69 37.42 -22.49
N SER A 289 22.15 36.70 -23.47
CA SER A 289 22.85 35.80 -24.38
C SER A 289 23.19 34.39 -23.91
N SER A 290 22.32 33.51 -24.39
CA SER A 290 22.56 32.12 -24.74
C SER A 290 23.94 31.92 -25.38
N GLU A 291 24.74 31.00 -24.82
CA GLU A 291 25.30 29.89 -25.58
C GLU A 291 25.73 28.75 -24.63
N ILE A 292 25.41 27.54 -25.08
CA ILE A 292 25.54 26.23 -24.44
C ILE A 292 26.96 25.70 -24.72
N VAL A 293 27.67 25.08 -23.76
CA VAL A 293 28.38 23.78 -23.94
C VAL A 293 28.62 23.07 -22.59
N LEU A 294 28.38 21.75 -22.60
CA LEU A 294 28.65 20.71 -21.59
C LEU A 294 30.14 20.65 -21.16
N VAL A 295 30.57 20.00 -20.07
CA VAL A 295 30.76 18.54 -19.89
C VAL A 295 31.42 18.33 -18.49
N ASN A 296 31.06 17.22 -17.82
CA ASN A 296 31.71 16.37 -16.78
C ASN A 296 32.88 16.97 -15.94
N GLU A 297 33.06 16.65 -14.66
CA GLU A 297 33.39 15.33 -14.11
C GLU A 297 33.74 15.52 -12.61
N ALA A 298 33.85 14.41 -11.89
CA ALA A 298 34.07 14.31 -10.45
C ALA A 298 35.45 14.80 -9.98
N GLU A 299 35.55 15.29 -8.74
CA GLU A 299 36.28 14.64 -7.63
C GLU A 299 36.53 15.61 -6.45
N GLU A 300 36.64 14.99 -5.27
CA GLU A 300 36.82 15.55 -3.94
C GLU A 300 38.04 16.48 -3.80
N ILE A 301 37.89 17.57 -3.03
CA ILE A 301 38.97 18.07 -2.18
C ILE A 301 38.40 18.50 -0.81
N VAL A 302 38.85 17.78 0.20
CA VAL A 302 38.79 18.10 1.64
C VAL A 302 39.92 19.08 1.97
N CYS A 303 39.66 20.13 2.77
CA CYS A 303 40.53 20.55 3.89
C CYS A 303 39.99 21.78 4.68
N THR A 304 39.54 21.49 5.91
CA THR A 304 39.97 22.06 7.22
C THR A 304 40.43 23.52 7.37
N GLY A 305 39.70 24.26 8.25
CA GLY A 305 40.18 25.31 9.20
C GLY A 305 40.59 26.67 8.60
N SER A 306 40.38 27.85 9.20
CA SER A 306 39.87 28.28 10.50
C SER A 306 39.57 29.80 10.43
N GLU A 307 38.79 30.28 11.41
CA GLU A 307 38.82 31.65 12.00
C GLU A 307 38.02 32.84 11.41
N THR A 308 36.89 33.07 12.09
CA THR A 308 36.41 34.32 12.73
C THR A 308 36.12 35.58 11.90
N THR A 309 34.87 36.05 11.97
CA THR A 309 34.52 37.44 12.39
C THR A 309 33.03 37.56 12.74
N ASN A 310 32.72 38.51 13.62
CA ASN A 310 31.59 38.57 14.56
C ASN A 310 30.27 39.20 14.06
N CYS A 311 29.18 38.79 14.74
CA CYS A 311 27.92 39.49 15.09
C CYS A 311 26.78 39.64 14.05
N PRO A 312 25.50 39.82 14.47
CA PRO A 312 24.93 39.86 15.83
C PRO A 312 23.76 38.88 16.08
N GLN A 313 23.52 38.60 17.37
CA GLN A 313 22.45 37.76 17.91
C GLN A 313 21.05 38.32 17.61
N SER A 314 20.11 37.43 17.25
CA SER A 314 18.67 37.62 17.36
C SER A 314 18.09 36.71 18.44
N PRO A 315 16.99 37.11 19.10
CA PRO A 315 16.61 36.59 20.41
C PRO A 315 16.20 35.12 20.38
N VAL A 316 16.78 34.37 21.32
CA VAL A 316 16.43 33.00 21.67
C VAL A 316 14.98 32.98 22.18
N LEU A 317 14.09 32.29 21.47
CA LEU A 317 12.85 31.78 22.03
C LEU A 317 13.18 30.52 22.84
N THR A 318 13.32 30.69 24.14
CA THR A 318 13.46 29.62 25.12
C THR A 318 12.18 28.79 25.12
N GLN A 319 12.15 27.67 24.40
CA GLN A 319 11.19 26.62 24.69
C GLN A 319 11.68 25.88 25.93
N ASN A 320 11.06 26.19 27.06
CA ASN A 320 11.20 25.42 28.29
C ASN A 320 10.85 23.95 28.02
N PHE A 321 11.86 23.09 28.01
CA PHE A 321 11.68 21.66 28.22
C PHE A 321 11.24 21.44 29.67
N ALA A 322 9.93 21.52 29.91
CA ALA A 322 9.36 20.95 31.11
C ALA A 322 9.37 19.42 30.95
N SER A 323 10.33 18.77 31.61
CA SER A 323 10.20 17.36 31.97
C SER A 323 8.97 17.22 32.87
N HIS A 324 7.87 16.65 32.36
CA HIS A 324 6.75 16.24 33.19
C HIS A 324 6.54 14.73 33.07
N SER A 325 6.77 14.12 34.21
CA SER A 325 6.39 12.80 34.68
C SER A 325 5.20 12.15 33.98
N GLN A 326 5.31 10.83 33.80
CA GLN A 326 4.20 9.92 33.50
C GLN A 326 3.10 10.07 34.56
N GLU A 327 2.10 10.90 34.30
CA GLU A 327 0.84 10.82 35.02
C GLU A 327 -0.07 9.83 34.32
N THR A 328 -0.34 8.73 35.02
CA THR A 328 -1.38 7.79 34.69
C THR A 328 -2.71 8.50 34.89
N VAL A 329 -3.46 8.78 33.82
CA VAL A 329 -4.79 9.38 33.96
C VAL A 329 -5.77 8.30 34.38
N ASN A 330 -6.11 8.30 35.67
CA ASN A 330 -7.35 7.70 36.15
C ASN A 330 -8.50 8.59 35.68
N PHE A 331 -9.42 8.03 34.89
CA PHE A 331 -10.70 8.69 34.62
C PHE A 331 -11.42 8.87 35.97
N HIS A 332 -11.50 10.10 36.46
CA HIS A 332 -12.34 10.44 37.60
C HIS A 332 -13.76 9.91 37.36
N SER A 333 -14.31 9.26 38.38
CA SER A 333 -15.50 8.41 38.35
C SER A 333 -16.84 9.13 38.08
N ALA A 334 -16.84 10.22 37.33
CA ALA A 334 -18.03 11.06 37.11
C ALA A 334 -18.53 11.09 35.66
N ALA A 335 -17.87 10.43 34.70
CA ALA A 335 -18.33 10.41 33.30
C ALA A 335 -19.32 9.27 32.97
N PHE A 336 -19.51 8.30 33.88
CA PHE A 336 -20.40 7.15 33.69
C PHE A 336 -21.08 6.69 34.99
N ALA A 337 -21.62 7.62 35.78
CA ALA A 337 -22.51 7.23 36.87
C ALA A 337 -23.78 6.58 36.27
N GLY A 338 -23.82 5.23 36.28
CA GLY A 338 -25.01 4.44 35.95
C GLY A 338 -24.89 3.38 34.86
N ALA A 339 -23.77 3.28 34.11
CA ALA A 339 -23.64 2.29 33.04
C ALA A 339 -22.47 1.31 33.26
N ASN A 340 -22.72 0.23 34.02
CA ASN A 340 -21.82 -0.92 34.05
C ASN A 340 -22.07 -1.80 32.81
N VAL A 341 -21.20 -1.70 31.80
CA VAL A 341 -21.22 -2.60 30.63
C VAL A 341 -20.29 -3.78 30.91
N THR A 342 -20.87 -4.90 31.33
CA THR A 342 -20.15 -6.18 31.50
C THR A 342 -20.23 -7.00 30.22
N ILE A 343 -19.12 -7.11 29.48
CA ILE A 343 -19.03 -7.99 28.30
C ILE A 343 -18.50 -9.36 28.74
N LYS A 344 -19.37 -10.38 28.76
CA LYS A 344 -18.98 -11.78 28.99
C LYS A 344 -18.68 -12.46 27.65
N PHE A 345 -17.45 -12.92 27.47
CA PHE A 345 -17.09 -13.79 26.36
C PHE A 345 -17.41 -15.24 26.74
N TYR A 346 -18.37 -15.84 26.04
CA TYR A 346 -18.58 -17.29 26.09
C TYR A 346 -17.72 -17.93 24.99
N LYS A 347 -16.80 -18.81 25.39
CA LYS A 347 -16.20 -19.76 24.44
C LYS A 347 -17.27 -20.80 24.13
N LYS A 348 -17.58 -20.98 22.84
CA LYS A 348 -18.08 -22.26 22.33
C LYS A 348 -16.94 -22.92 21.58
#